data_AF-A0A0F9H357-F1
#
_entry.id   AF-A0A0F9H357-F1
#
_cell.length_a   1.000
_cell.length_b   1.000
_cell.length_c   1.000
_cell.angle_alpha   90.00
_cell.angle_beta   90.00
_cell.angle_gamma   90.00
#
_symmetry.space_group_name_H-M   'P 1'
#
loop_
_entity.id
_entity.type
_entity.pdbx_description
1 polymer ?
#
loop_
_entity_poly.entity_id
_entity_poly.type
_entity_poly.pdbx_seq_one_letter_code
_entity_poly.pdbx_strand_id
1 'polypeptide(L)'
;MLNNKKGFTLVELLVVIAIIGTLSGIVLVSLGGARAKARDAVRQSDMRQVVTGEELYYADNEKYFTNDGMGDGIPAISTYLQAIDDPLGGTTHYTWKNNTALLDCNLPAYDALINQWFCAYAALEEDSATSENTIYFVSTHLGSKKLDLVAAPITTLGCTCFVWP
;
A
#
# COMPACT_ATOMS: atom_id res chain seq x y z
N MET A 1 -65.61 16.19 -4.62
CA MET A 1 -64.51 15.21 -4.70
C MET A 1 -63.81 15.19 -3.35
N LEU A 2 -64.18 14.25 -2.47
CA LEU A 2 -63.62 14.19 -1.10
C LEU A 2 -62.28 13.46 -1.16
N ASN A 3 -61.18 14.21 -1.09
CA ASN A 3 -59.83 13.68 -0.98
C ASN A 3 -59.66 12.95 0.36
N ASN A 4 -59.62 11.63 0.29
CA ASN A 4 -59.38 10.74 1.41
C ASN A 4 -57.89 10.80 1.81
N LYS A 5 -57.50 11.83 2.59
CA LYS A 5 -56.14 11.95 3.12
C LYS A 5 -55.93 10.91 4.21
N LYS A 6 -55.36 9.76 3.87
CA LYS A 6 -54.91 8.75 4.83
C LYS A 6 -53.73 9.32 5.62
N GLY A 7 -53.88 9.46 6.94
CA GLY A 7 -52.80 9.81 7.84
C GLY A 7 -51.90 8.60 8.14
N PHE A 8 -50.59 8.82 8.25
CA PHE A 8 -49.64 7.81 8.71
C PHE A 8 -49.91 7.48 10.18
N THR A 9 -49.90 6.20 10.53
CA THR A 9 -50.01 5.79 11.93
C THR A 9 -48.64 5.94 12.63
N LEU A 10 -48.65 6.28 13.92
CA LEU A 10 -47.43 6.34 14.73
C LEU A 10 -46.69 4.99 14.77
N VAL A 11 -47.43 3.88 14.71
CA VAL A 11 -46.88 2.52 14.71
C VAL A 11 -46.15 2.21 13.41
N GLU A 12 -46.69 2.63 12.25
CA GLU A 12 -46.00 2.48 10.97
C GLU A 12 -44.65 3.21 10.96
N LEU A 13 -44.62 4.43 11.47
CA LEU A 13 -43.38 5.20 11.51
C LEU A 13 -42.36 4.58 12.48
N LEU A 14 -42.82 4.04 13.62
CA LEU A 14 -41.96 3.40 14.62
C LEU A 14 -41.31 2.11 14.09
N VAL A 15 -42.06 1.28 13.36
CA VAL A 15 -41.52 0.05 12.77
C VAL A 15 -40.50 0.36 11.68
N VAL A 16 -40.72 1.42 10.88
CA VAL A 16 -39.79 1.81 9.81
C VAL A 16 -38.44 2.25 10.37
N ILE A 17 -38.41 3.10 11.41
CA ILE A 17 -37.14 3.52 12.01
C ILE A 17 -36.44 2.35 12.71
N ALA A 18 -37.20 1.39 13.25
CA ALA A 18 -36.63 0.18 13.83
C ALA A 18 -35.93 -0.69 12.77
N ILE A 19 -36.54 -0.86 11.58
CA ILE A 19 -35.96 -1.62 10.47
C ILE A 19 -34.74 -0.89 9.88
N ILE A 20 -34.82 0.43 9.67
CA ILE A 20 -33.65 1.20 9.18
C ILE A 20 -32.51 1.15 10.20
N GLY A 21 -32.83 1.22 11.49
CA GLY A 21 -31.87 1.07 12.59
C GLY A 21 -31.12 -0.26 12.54
N THR A 22 -31.83 -1.39 12.42
CA THR A 22 -31.18 -2.71 12.36
C THR A 22 -30.36 -2.90 11.09
N LEU A 23 -30.88 -2.51 9.93
CA LEU A 23 -30.15 -2.62 8.66
C LEU A 23 -28.90 -1.73 8.64
N SER A 24 -28.99 -0.50 9.15
CA SER A 24 -27.85 0.43 9.20
C SER A 24 -26.74 -0.08 10.14
N GLY A 25 -27.09 -0.71 11.26
CA GLY A 25 -26.12 -1.29 12.20
C GLY A 25 -25.26 -2.38 11.56
N ILE A 26 -25.85 -3.27 10.77
CA ILE A 26 -25.12 -4.35 10.07
C ILE A 26 -24.15 -3.79 9.02
N VAL A 27 -24.58 -2.76 8.28
CA VAL A 27 -23.76 -2.12 7.22
C VAL A 27 -22.52 -1.44 7.80
N LEU A 28 -22.62 -0.84 8.98
CA LEU A 28 -21.49 -0.14 9.59
C LEU A 28 -20.34 -1.09 9.97
N VAL A 29 -20.65 -2.28 10.47
CA VAL A 29 -19.64 -3.28 10.87
C VAL A 29 -18.88 -3.83 9.65
N SER A 30 -19.57 -4.05 8.53
CA SER A 30 -18.92 -4.59 7.32
C SER A 30 -18.08 -3.57 6.55
N LEU A 31 -18.39 -2.26 6.68
CA LEU A 31 -17.71 -1.20 5.94
C LEU A 31 -16.26 -0.97 6.38
N GLY A 32 -15.92 -1.25 7.64
CA GLY A 32 -14.55 -1.10 8.17
C GLY A 32 -13.53 -1.94 7.40
N GLY A 33 -13.76 -3.25 7.33
CA GLY A 33 -12.88 -4.17 6.60
C GLY A 33 -12.88 -3.94 5.08
N ALA A 34 -14.01 -3.52 4.51
CA ALA A 34 -14.08 -3.19 3.08
C ALA A 34 -13.19 -1.99 2.71
N ARG A 35 -13.12 -0.96 3.57
CA ARG A 35 -12.26 0.21 3.37
C ARG A 35 -10.77 -0.14 3.46
N ALA A 36 -10.38 -0.99 4.41
CA ALA A 36 -8.99 -1.47 4.52
C ALA A 36 -8.56 -2.20 3.25
N LYS A 37 -9.37 -3.15 2.77
CA LYS A 37 -9.11 -3.88 1.50
C LYS A 37 -9.03 -2.96 0.29
N ALA A 38 -9.87 -1.92 0.22
CA ALA A 38 -9.82 -0.95 -0.86
C ALA A 38 -8.50 -0.14 -0.84
N ARG A 39 -8.01 0.24 0.34
CA ARG A 39 -6.71 0.90 0.48
C ARG A 39 -5.56 -0.01 0.11
N ASP A 40 -5.59 -1.27 0.54
CA ASP A 40 -4.56 -2.24 0.18
C ASP A 40 -4.50 -2.50 -1.33
N ALA A 41 -5.65 -2.47 -2.02
CA ALA A 41 -5.69 -2.54 -3.48
C ALA A 41 -5.01 -1.32 -4.14
N VAL A 42 -5.19 -0.12 -3.58
CA VAL A 42 -4.47 1.09 -4.02
C VAL A 42 -2.97 0.94 -3.76
N ARG A 43 -2.56 0.52 -2.56
CA ARG A 43 -1.14 0.28 -2.23
C ARG A 43 -0.46 -0.69 -3.18
N GLN A 44 -1.14 -1.79 -3.52
CA GLN A 44 -0.63 -2.77 -4.48
C GLN A 44 -0.52 -2.19 -5.90
N SER A 45 -1.49 -1.38 -6.32
CA SER A 45 -1.45 -0.68 -7.60
C SER A 45 -0.30 0.32 -7.64
N ASP A 46 -0.10 1.08 -6.58
CA ASP A 46 0.97 2.07 -6.44
C ASP A 46 2.35 1.43 -6.55
N MET A 47 2.60 0.32 -5.84
CA MET A 47 3.90 -0.36 -5.95
C MET A 47 4.18 -0.88 -7.37
N ARG A 48 3.15 -1.33 -8.11
CA ARG A 48 3.30 -1.73 -9.52
C ARG A 48 3.57 -0.53 -10.44
N GLN A 49 2.98 0.63 -10.12
CA GLN A 49 3.29 1.87 -10.82
C GLN A 49 4.73 2.30 -10.56
N VAL A 50 5.26 2.09 -9.35
CA VAL A 50 6.69 2.31 -9.06
C VAL A 50 7.57 1.46 -9.94
N VAL A 51 7.32 0.15 -10.04
CA VAL A 51 8.07 -0.72 -10.97
C VAL A 51 8.03 -0.16 -12.38
N THR A 52 6.85 0.19 -12.87
CA THR A 52 6.70 0.73 -14.23
C THR A 52 7.47 2.04 -14.42
N GLY A 53 7.41 2.96 -13.46
CA GLY A 53 8.13 4.23 -13.51
C GLY A 53 9.65 4.06 -13.47
N GLU A 54 10.14 3.13 -12.64
CA GLU A 54 11.56 2.78 -12.56
C GLU A 54 12.06 2.13 -13.86
N GLU A 55 11.30 1.21 -14.45
CA GLU A 55 11.65 0.56 -15.73
C GLU A 55 11.69 1.56 -16.89
N LEU A 56 10.74 2.50 -16.93
CA LEU A 56 10.75 3.58 -17.93
C LEU A 56 11.94 4.51 -17.74
N TYR A 57 12.26 4.88 -16.50
CA TYR A 57 13.43 5.70 -16.21
C TYR A 57 14.73 4.95 -16.58
N TYR A 58 14.81 3.65 -16.29
CA TYR A 58 15.94 2.79 -16.67
C TYR A 58 16.12 2.72 -18.19
N ALA A 59 15.03 2.59 -18.96
CA ALA A 59 15.08 2.53 -20.41
C ALA A 59 15.74 3.79 -21.03
N ASP A 60 15.52 4.96 -20.43
CA ASP A 60 16.03 6.24 -20.96
C ASP A 60 17.41 6.63 -20.38
N ASN A 61 17.72 6.21 -19.15
CA ASN A 61 18.93 6.65 -18.44
C ASN A 61 19.98 5.55 -18.24
N GLU A 62 19.67 4.30 -18.64
CA GLU A 62 20.45 3.08 -18.37
C GLU A 62 20.72 2.88 -16.86
N LYS A 63 19.89 3.52 -16.03
CA LYS A 63 20.00 3.48 -14.58
C LYS A 63 18.66 3.64 -13.90
N TYR A 64 18.44 2.96 -12.78
CA TYR A 64 17.30 3.19 -11.90
C TYR A 64 17.42 4.54 -11.21
N PHE A 65 16.28 5.06 -10.80
CA PHE A 65 16.23 6.36 -10.19
C PHE A 65 16.92 6.32 -8.83
N THR A 66 17.70 7.37 -8.56
CA THR A 66 18.38 7.54 -7.28
C THR A 66 18.02 8.91 -6.73
N ASN A 67 17.50 8.93 -5.50
CA ASN A 67 17.29 10.15 -4.75
C ASN A 67 18.21 10.11 -3.52
N ASP A 68 18.95 11.20 -3.28
CA ASP A 68 19.81 11.34 -2.10
C ASP A 68 19.00 11.57 -0.81
N GLY A 69 17.70 11.86 -0.94
CA GLY A 69 16.75 11.97 0.16
C GLY A 69 16.32 10.59 0.65
N MET A 70 17.00 10.07 1.67
CA MET A 70 16.50 8.97 2.49
C MET A 70 15.29 9.47 3.28
N GLY A 71 14.10 9.39 2.70
CA GLY A 71 12.85 9.79 3.36
C GLY A 71 11.81 8.69 3.27
N ASP A 72 10.99 8.56 4.30
CA ASP A 72 9.77 7.76 4.27
C ASP A 72 8.88 8.26 3.11
N GLY A 73 8.30 7.35 2.32
CA GLY A 73 7.49 7.65 1.13
C GLY A 73 8.13 7.23 -0.20
N ILE A 74 7.33 7.25 -1.27
CA ILE A 74 7.81 7.03 -2.64
C ILE A 74 8.10 8.39 -3.28
N PRO A 75 9.36 8.66 -3.67
CA PRO A 75 9.70 9.92 -4.32
C PRO A 75 9.09 9.99 -5.72
N ALA A 76 8.91 11.22 -6.23
CA ALA A 76 8.65 11.40 -7.65
C ALA A 76 9.85 10.89 -8.46
N ILE A 77 9.61 9.95 -9.38
CA ILE A 77 10.62 9.44 -10.31
C ILE A 77 10.66 10.38 -11.50
N SER A 78 11.22 11.57 -11.29
CA SER A 78 11.32 12.63 -12.32
C SER A 78 9.97 12.86 -13.02
N THR A 79 9.90 12.71 -14.35
CA THR A 79 8.69 12.82 -15.17
C THR A 79 7.94 11.49 -15.37
N TYR A 80 8.50 10.37 -14.91
CA TYR A 80 7.97 9.02 -15.15
C TYR A 80 6.97 8.58 -14.09
N LEU A 81 7.07 9.13 -12.87
CA LEU A 81 6.12 8.89 -11.80
C LEU A 81 6.02 10.11 -10.89
N GLN A 82 4.80 10.50 -10.54
CA GLN A 82 4.56 11.50 -9.50
C GLN A 82 4.81 10.88 -8.11
N ALA A 83 5.12 11.72 -7.12
CA ALA A 83 5.21 11.24 -5.75
C ALA A 83 3.90 10.58 -5.32
N ILE A 84 4.00 9.43 -4.65
CA ILE A 84 2.85 8.66 -4.21
C ILE A 84 2.77 8.73 -2.68
N ASP A 85 1.61 9.13 -2.18
CA ASP A 85 1.28 9.20 -0.76
C ASP A 85 0.29 8.10 -0.36
N ASP A 86 0.37 7.63 0.88
CA ASP A 86 -0.52 6.58 1.39
C ASP A 86 -1.99 7.08 1.46
N PRO A 87 -2.99 6.25 1.12
CA PRO A 87 -4.40 6.65 1.18
C PRO A 87 -4.94 6.96 2.59
N LEU A 88 -4.26 6.57 3.68
CA LEU A 88 -4.58 7.03 5.04
C LEU A 88 -3.98 8.41 5.37
N GLY A 89 -3.11 8.93 4.52
CA GLY A 89 -2.30 10.11 4.78
C GLY A 89 -1.05 9.77 5.60
N GLY A 90 0.05 10.45 5.27
CA GLY A 90 1.37 10.22 5.87
C GLY A 90 2.26 9.31 5.03
N THR A 91 3.56 9.32 5.34
CA THR A 91 4.59 8.61 4.56
C THR A 91 5.03 7.29 5.19
N THR A 92 4.56 6.95 6.39
CA THR A 92 5.09 5.84 7.20
C THR A 92 4.77 4.44 6.68
N HIS A 93 3.84 4.32 5.73
CA HIS A 93 3.40 3.02 5.18
C HIS A 93 4.07 2.68 3.86
N TYR A 94 4.74 3.64 3.23
CA TYR A 94 5.51 3.46 2.00
C TYR A 94 6.98 3.68 2.29
N THR A 95 7.82 2.78 1.80
CA THR A 95 9.26 2.95 1.88
C THR A 95 9.86 2.62 0.53
N TRP A 96 10.74 3.50 0.06
CA TRP A 96 11.54 3.28 -1.13
C TRP A 96 13.03 3.39 -0.77
N LYS A 97 13.83 2.48 -1.30
CA LYS A 97 15.28 2.42 -1.12
C LYS A 97 15.94 2.11 -2.45
N ASN A 98 17.10 2.71 -2.68
CA ASN A 98 17.89 2.61 -3.91
C ASN A 98 19.31 2.11 -3.64
N ASN A 99 20.09 1.97 -4.72
CA ASN A 99 21.47 1.47 -4.67
C ASN A 99 22.44 2.28 -3.81
N THR A 100 22.12 3.53 -3.44
CA THR A 100 22.95 4.38 -2.57
C THR A 100 22.68 4.14 -1.09
N ALA A 101 21.60 3.44 -0.73
CA ALA A 101 21.29 3.03 0.64
C ALA A 101 22.13 1.81 1.07
N LEU A 102 23.45 1.99 1.12
CA LEU A 102 24.45 0.94 1.38
C LEU A 102 24.50 0.42 2.84
N LEU A 103 23.67 0.93 3.75
CA LEU A 103 23.83 0.70 5.19
C LEU A 103 22.87 -0.34 5.80
N ASP A 104 21.74 -0.65 5.16
CA ASP A 104 20.65 -1.35 5.88
C ASP A 104 20.67 -2.89 5.70
N CYS A 105 21.42 -3.42 4.72
CA CYS A 105 21.41 -4.86 4.43
C CYS A 105 22.76 -5.59 4.52
N ASN A 106 23.86 -4.88 4.80
CA ASN A 106 25.20 -5.46 4.71
C ASN A 106 25.42 -6.25 3.39
N LEU A 107 24.73 -5.85 2.32
CA LEU A 107 25.03 -6.34 0.99
C LEU A 107 26.48 -5.93 0.75
N PRO A 108 27.36 -6.85 0.28
CA PRO A 108 28.67 -6.41 -0.17
C PRO A 108 28.41 -5.24 -1.12
N ALA A 109 29.23 -4.20 -1.04
CA ALA A 109 29.30 -3.13 -2.03
C ALA A 109 29.79 -3.72 -3.37
N TYR A 110 29.10 -4.75 -3.87
CA TYR A 110 29.23 -5.38 -5.15
C TYR A 110 28.57 -4.42 -6.14
N ASP A 111 29.34 -3.37 -6.34
CA ASP A 111 29.29 -2.38 -7.38
C ASP A 111 28.00 -1.57 -7.55
N ALA A 112 27.99 -0.41 -6.89
CA ALA A 112 27.07 0.68 -7.16
C ALA A 112 27.11 1.17 -8.64
N LEU A 113 28.05 0.67 -9.47
CA LEU A 113 28.20 1.00 -10.89
C LEU A 113 27.73 -0.11 -11.86
N ILE A 114 27.47 -1.35 -11.41
CA ILE A 114 27.12 -2.47 -12.32
C ILE A 114 25.75 -3.09 -11.98
N ASN A 115 25.41 -3.23 -10.70
CA ASN A 115 24.15 -3.84 -10.27
C ASN A 115 23.21 -2.81 -9.69
N GLN A 116 22.39 -2.22 -10.55
CA GLN A 116 21.41 -1.24 -10.13
C GLN A 116 20.14 -1.93 -9.62
N TRP A 117 19.63 -1.42 -8.51
CA TRP A 117 18.46 -1.97 -7.84
C TRP A 117 17.67 -0.88 -7.14
N PHE A 118 16.39 -1.15 -6.97
CA PHE A 118 15.49 -0.45 -6.07
C PHE A 118 14.67 -1.48 -5.29
N CYS A 119 14.24 -1.08 -4.09
CA CYS A 119 13.19 -1.76 -3.36
C CYS A 119 12.17 -0.74 -2.88
N ALA A 120 10.93 -0.90 -3.34
CA ALA A 120 9.76 -0.20 -2.83
C ALA A 120 8.88 -1.20 -2.10
N TYR A 121 8.33 -0.83 -0.95
CA TYR A 121 7.33 -1.66 -0.30
C TYR A 121 6.27 -0.85 0.43
N ALA A 122 5.10 -1.45 0.52
CA ALA A 122 3.97 -0.95 1.28
C ALA A 122 3.58 -1.93 2.38
N ALA A 123 3.36 -1.45 3.59
CA ALA A 123 2.68 -2.24 4.63
C ALA A 123 1.18 -2.30 4.31
N LEU A 124 0.61 -3.52 4.26
CA LEU A 124 -0.82 -3.73 4.05
C LEU A 124 -1.54 -3.79 5.40
N GLU A 125 -2.81 -3.40 5.41
CA GLU A 125 -3.69 -3.46 6.60
C GLU A 125 -4.33 -4.84 6.79
N GLU A 126 -4.15 -5.73 5.82
CA GLU A 126 -4.63 -7.11 5.90
C GLU A 126 -3.99 -7.88 7.07
N ASP A 127 -4.83 -8.59 7.83
CA ASP A 127 -4.38 -9.45 8.92
C ASP A 127 -3.45 -10.55 8.39
N SER A 128 -2.26 -10.65 9.00
CA SER A 128 -1.32 -11.74 8.73
C SER A 128 -1.79 -13.08 9.28
N ALA A 129 -1.25 -14.19 8.76
CA ALA A 129 -1.46 -15.53 9.29
C ALA A 129 -0.95 -15.69 10.73
N THR A 130 -0.02 -14.83 11.17
CA THR A 130 0.50 -14.80 12.54
C THR A 130 0.42 -13.40 13.12
N SER A 131 0.07 -13.28 14.41
CA SER A 131 -0.14 -11.97 15.08
C SER A 131 1.12 -11.13 15.25
N GLU A 132 2.29 -11.70 15.02
CA GLU A 132 3.59 -11.02 15.10
C GLU A 132 4.05 -10.47 13.74
N ASN A 133 3.29 -10.77 12.68
CA ASN A 133 3.74 -10.63 11.32
C ASN A 133 2.92 -9.55 10.59
N THR A 134 3.58 -8.81 9.70
CA THR A 134 2.95 -7.79 8.86
C THR A 134 3.10 -8.19 7.41
N ILE A 135 2.00 -8.05 6.68
CA ILE A 135 2.00 -8.30 5.27
C ILE A 135 2.54 -7.06 4.55
N TYR A 136 3.61 -7.25 3.79
CA TYR A 136 4.18 -6.23 2.91
C TYR A 136 3.92 -6.58 1.44
N PHE A 137 3.59 -5.58 0.64
CA PHE A 137 3.67 -5.71 -0.81
C PHE A 137 4.96 -5.06 -1.30
N VAL A 138 5.90 -5.89 -1.73
CA VAL A 138 7.25 -5.49 -2.12
C VAL A 138 7.36 -5.46 -3.63
N SER A 139 8.10 -4.48 -4.14
CA SER A 139 8.34 -4.25 -5.57
C SER A 139 9.80 -3.90 -5.81
N THR A 140 10.42 -4.63 -6.74
CA THR A 140 11.81 -4.45 -7.15
C THR A 140 11.92 -4.60 -8.67
N HIS A 141 13.14 -4.47 -9.19
CA HIS A 141 13.50 -4.79 -10.58
C HIS A 141 13.17 -6.23 -11.01
N LEU A 142 12.93 -7.15 -10.07
CA LEU A 142 12.52 -8.53 -10.37
C LEU A 142 10.99 -8.71 -10.39
N GLY A 143 10.25 -7.65 -10.08
CA GLY A 143 8.79 -7.64 -10.03
C GLY A 143 8.22 -7.38 -8.64
N SER A 144 6.94 -7.70 -8.47
CA SER A 144 6.18 -7.39 -7.25
C SER A 144 5.64 -8.66 -6.58
N LYS A 145 5.77 -8.78 -5.26
CA LYS A 145 5.27 -9.93 -4.49
C LYS A 145 4.83 -9.52 -3.09
N LYS A 146 3.81 -10.23 -2.60
CA LYS A 146 3.33 -10.14 -1.22
C LYS A 146 4.23 -11.01 -0.31
N LEU A 147 4.78 -10.41 0.74
CA LEU A 147 5.61 -11.07 1.74
C LEU A 147 4.96 -10.94 3.11
N ASP A 148 5.10 -11.97 3.93
CA ASP A 148 4.57 -12.01 5.30
C ASP A 148 5.78 -12.03 6.24
N LEU A 149 6.24 -10.85 6.68
CA LEU A 149 7.48 -10.68 7.47
C LEU A 149 7.28 -10.09 8.88
N VAL A 150 7.96 -10.68 9.87
CA VAL A 150 7.97 -10.23 11.29
C VAL A 150 8.59 -8.84 11.46
N ALA A 151 9.36 -8.38 10.47
CA ALA A 151 9.95 -7.05 10.44
C ALA A 151 9.91 -6.49 9.01
N ALA A 152 10.10 -5.17 8.89
CA ALA A 152 10.13 -4.51 7.59
C ALA A 152 11.22 -5.15 6.68
N PRO A 153 10.98 -5.22 5.35
CA PRO A 153 11.83 -5.96 4.41
C PRO A 153 13.34 -5.62 4.40
N ILE A 154 13.73 -4.49 4.99
CA ILE A 154 15.09 -3.92 4.93
C ILE A 154 15.76 -3.80 6.31
N THR A 155 15.10 -4.09 7.44
CA THR A 155 15.65 -3.70 8.76
C THR A 155 16.41 -4.77 9.56
N THR A 156 16.21 -6.09 9.39
CA THR A 156 16.80 -7.02 10.40
C THR A 156 17.19 -8.45 10.04
N LEU A 157 16.80 -9.07 8.92
CA LEU A 157 17.13 -10.51 8.71
C LEU A 157 17.49 -10.92 7.29
N GLY A 158 18.02 -9.99 6.52
CA GLY A 158 18.39 -10.20 5.13
C GLY A 158 17.55 -9.32 4.25
N CYS A 159 18.17 -8.91 3.15
CA CYS A 159 17.59 -8.06 2.15
C CYS A 159 16.47 -8.85 1.42
N THR A 160 15.30 -8.99 2.05
CA THR A 160 14.20 -9.85 1.56
C THR A 160 13.60 -9.34 0.25
N CYS A 161 13.77 -8.05 -0.06
CA CYS A 161 13.49 -7.52 -1.39
C CYS A 161 14.33 -8.20 -2.50
N PHE A 162 15.50 -8.76 -2.15
CA PHE A 162 16.51 -9.25 -3.09
C PHE A 162 16.54 -10.77 -3.17
N VAL A 163 16.08 -11.47 -2.14
CA VAL A 163 16.06 -12.94 -2.10
C VAL A 163 14.65 -13.40 -2.44
N TRP A 164 14.40 -13.59 -3.72
CA TRP A 164 13.21 -14.30 -4.19
C TRP A 164 13.46 -15.80 -3.99
N PRO A 165 12.63 -16.53 -3.21
CA PRO A 165 12.70 -17.99 -3.17
C PRO A 165 12.26 -18.60 -4.50
#